data_AF-A0A3M2SSW8-F1
#
_entry.id   AF-A0A3M2SSW8-F1
#
_cell.length_a   1.000
_cell.length_b   1.000
_cell.length_c   1.000
_cell.angle_alpha   90.00
_cell.angle_beta   90.00
_cell.angle_gamma   90.00
#
_symmetry.space_group_name_H-M   'P 1'
#
loop_
_entity.id
_entity.type
_entity.pdbx_description
1 polymer ?
#
loop_
_entity_poly.entity_id
_entity_poly.type
_entity_poly.pdbx_seq_one_letter_code
_entity_poly.pdbx_strand_id
1 'polypeptide(L)'
;PMVRLTDDPTKKGLAAISKDDTKALERLLRDFLGWQPNVPHTPSGLANYLAPLSRFLRSEVESALALSGSAVALLAGEWRQFFFPDSDDAKFADAYAQTVTYAMLLARLSGATKLNPTEAAKTLDKNNGLLAQTLKLLGHDDARKELAVGFEMLQRSLEALNPKNFLKSKPDLWLYFYEDFLAAYDPKLRKDYGVYYTPREVVELQVRLVSELLEERFDKKLGFADDGV
;
A
#
# COMPACT_ATOMS: atom_id res chain seq x y z
N PRO A 1 3.67 -20.75 21.06
CA PRO A 1 3.40 -21.37 22.38
C PRO A 1 2.19 -22.31 22.28
N MET A 2 2.34 -23.57 22.73
CA MET A 2 1.24 -24.54 22.75
C MET A 2 0.81 -24.74 24.20
N VAL A 3 -0.45 -24.43 24.51
CA VAL A 3 -1.05 -24.66 25.84
C VAL A 3 -1.66 -26.05 25.86
N ARG A 4 -1.29 -26.88 26.84
CA ARG A 4 -1.90 -28.18 27.10
C ARG A 4 -2.62 -28.11 28.44
N LEU A 5 -3.89 -28.51 28.46
CA LEU A 5 -4.68 -28.58 29.68
C LEU A 5 -4.20 -29.76 30.53
N THR A 6 -4.40 -29.66 31.84
CA THR A 6 -3.96 -30.67 32.82
C THR A 6 -4.67 -32.01 32.63
N ASP A 7 -5.94 -31.99 32.21
CA ASP A 7 -6.72 -33.19 31.90
C ASP A 7 -7.63 -32.97 30.68
N ASP A 8 -8.41 -33.99 30.30
CA ASP A 8 -9.32 -33.95 29.17
C ASP A 8 -10.66 -33.25 29.54
N PRO A 9 -10.92 -32.03 29.05
CA PRO A 9 -12.15 -31.30 29.35
C PRO A 9 -13.40 -31.99 28.80
N THR A 10 -13.27 -32.88 27.80
CA THR A 10 -14.40 -33.66 27.27
C THR A 10 -14.83 -34.79 28.21
N LYS A 11 -13.95 -35.21 29.12
CA LYS A 11 -14.22 -36.29 30.09
C LYS A 11 -14.49 -35.77 31.50
N LYS A 12 -13.73 -34.77 31.95
CA LYS A 12 -13.81 -34.26 33.34
C LYS A 12 -14.40 -32.86 33.47
N GLY A 13 -14.79 -32.22 32.36
CA GLY A 13 -15.42 -30.91 32.37
C GLY A 13 -14.59 -29.87 33.13
N LEU A 14 -15.21 -29.15 34.06
CA LEU A 14 -14.56 -28.10 34.86
C LEU A 14 -13.37 -28.63 35.68
N ALA A 15 -13.41 -29.89 36.13
CA ALA A 15 -12.33 -30.47 36.92
C ALA A 15 -11.05 -30.77 36.11
N ALA A 16 -11.11 -30.66 34.77
CA ALA A 16 -9.98 -30.87 33.88
C ALA A 16 -9.03 -29.67 33.77
N ILE A 17 -9.47 -28.50 34.25
CA ILE A 17 -8.81 -27.22 34.01
C ILE A 17 -8.27 -26.67 35.33
N SER A 18 -6.96 -26.52 35.42
CA SER A 18 -6.32 -25.88 36.56
C SER A 18 -6.36 -24.34 36.45
N LYS A 19 -6.08 -23.64 37.56
CA LYS A 19 -5.90 -22.18 37.52
C LYS A 19 -4.73 -21.77 36.63
N ASP A 20 -3.70 -22.59 36.55
CA ASP A 20 -2.52 -22.31 35.72
C ASP A 20 -2.81 -22.55 34.24
N ASP A 21 -3.64 -23.55 33.90
CA ASP A 21 -4.15 -23.75 32.53
C ASP A 21 -4.92 -22.53 32.05
N THR A 22 -5.75 -21.97 32.93
CA THR A 22 -6.54 -20.77 32.63
C THR A 22 -5.65 -19.57 32.36
N LYS A 23 -4.62 -19.34 33.20
CA LYS A 23 -3.64 -18.26 32.99
C LYS A 23 -2.83 -18.45 31.71
N ALA A 24 -2.42 -19.67 31.41
CA ALA A 24 -1.66 -19.98 30.21
C ALA A 24 -2.49 -19.77 28.94
N LEU A 25 -3.75 -20.21 28.94
CA LEU A 25 -4.70 -19.97 27.85
C LEU A 25 -5.04 -18.49 27.70
N GLU A 26 -5.29 -17.79 28.80
CA GLU A 26 -5.53 -16.34 28.79
C GLU A 26 -4.35 -15.61 28.14
N ARG A 27 -3.11 -15.93 28.55
CA ARG A 27 -1.91 -15.33 27.95
C ARG A 27 -1.82 -15.65 26.46
N LEU A 28 -2.04 -16.90 26.05
CA LEU A 28 -2.03 -17.28 24.63
C LEU A 28 -3.06 -16.49 23.82
N LEU A 29 -4.29 -16.37 24.33
CA LEU A 29 -5.36 -15.62 23.68
C LEU A 29 -5.06 -14.12 23.64
N ARG A 30 -4.49 -13.54 24.70
CA ARG A 30 -4.04 -12.13 24.71
C ARG A 30 -2.92 -11.90 23.71
N ASP A 31 -1.93 -12.77 23.67
CA ASP A 31 -0.82 -12.69 22.71
C ASP A 31 -1.33 -12.84 21.27
N PHE A 32 -2.30 -13.73 21.01
CA PHE A 32 -2.90 -13.94 19.70
C PHE A 32 -3.79 -12.77 19.25
N LEU A 33 -4.73 -12.34 20.10
CA LEU A 33 -5.68 -11.27 19.79
C LEU A 33 -5.03 -9.88 19.82
N GLY A 34 -3.99 -9.70 20.62
CA GLY A 34 -3.21 -8.47 20.72
C GLY A 34 -2.02 -8.40 19.76
N TRP A 35 -1.77 -9.44 18.97
CA TRP A 35 -0.65 -9.47 18.03
C TRP A 35 -0.76 -8.34 17.00
N GLN A 36 0.36 -7.66 16.77
CA GLN A 36 0.51 -6.65 15.73
C GLN A 36 1.62 -7.05 14.74
N PRO A 37 1.46 -6.72 13.45
CA PRO A 37 2.52 -6.93 12.46
C PRO A 37 3.81 -6.20 12.83
N ASN A 38 4.96 -6.85 12.67
CA ASN A 38 6.27 -6.21 12.80
C ASN A 38 6.69 -5.64 11.45
N VAL A 39 6.43 -4.34 11.27
CA VAL A 39 6.58 -3.66 9.98
C VAL A 39 7.91 -2.92 9.92
N PRO A 40 8.74 -3.15 8.88
CA PRO A 40 9.99 -2.41 8.71
C PRO A 40 9.78 -0.91 8.47
N HIS A 41 10.70 -0.08 8.96
CA HIS A 41 10.65 1.38 8.78
C HIS A 41 11.69 1.91 7.78
N THR A 42 12.34 1.04 7.01
CA THR A 42 13.22 1.43 5.89
C THR A 42 12.50 1.23 4.55
N PRO A 43 12.80 2.00 3.49
CA PRO A 43 12.14 1.85 2.19
C PRO A 43 12.23 0.43 1.63
N SER A 44 13.44 -0.12 1.53
CA SER A 44 13.66 -1.46 0.98
C SER A 44 13.09 -2.56 1.88
N GLY A 45 13.13 -2.37 3.20
CA GLY A 45 12.52 -3.31 4.14
C GLY A 45 10.99 -3.33 3.99
N LEU A 46 10.37 -2.16 3.93
CA LEU A 46 8.93 -2.02 3.76
C LEU A 46 8.48 -2.52 2.38
N ALA A 47 9.25 -2.25 1.33
CA ALA A 47 9.02 -2.74 -0.02
C ALA A 47 8.98 -4.27 -0.08
N ASN A 48 10.01 -4.93 0.47
CA ASN A 48 10.07 -6.39 0.54
C ASN A 48 8.95 -6.99 1.39
N TYR A 49 8.51 -6.27 2.43
CA TYR A 49 7.42 -6.70 3.30
C TYR A 49 6.04 -6.56 2.61
N LEU A 50 5.78 -5.46 1.90
CA LEU A 50 4.50 -5.19 1.25
C LEU A 50 4.33 -5.92 -0.09
N ALA A 51 5.41 -6.10 -0.86
CA ALA A 51 5.36 -6.77 -2.17
C ALA A 51 4.60 -8.11 -2.17
N PRO A 52 4.87 -9.08 -1.26
CA PRO A 52 4.09 -10.33 -1.23
C PRO A 52 2.62 -10.11 -0.85
N LEU A 53 2.30 -9.15 0.01
CA LEU A 53 0.92 -8.81 0.38
C LEU A 53 0.16 -8.22 -0.80
N SER A 54 0.81 -7.33 -1.56
CA SER A 54 0.24 -6.76 -2.79
C SER A 54 0.05 -7.82 -3.87
N ARG A 55 0.98 -8.77 -4.02
CA ARG A 55 0.80 -9.90 -4.94
C ARG A 55 -0.36 -10.80 -4.52
N PHE A 56 -0.54 -11.00 -3.23
CA PHE A 56 -1.68 -11.75 -2.71
C PHE A 56 -3.00 -11.04 -3.06
N LEU A 57 -3.10 -9.74 -2.83
CA LEU A 57 -4.25 -8.95 -3.28
C LEU A 57 -4.46 -9.06 -4.80
N ARG A 58 -3.39 -8.99 -5.61
CA ARG A 58 -3.48 -9.21 -7.06
C ARG A 58 -4.11 -10.56 -7.39
N SER A 59 -3.67 -11.64 -6.73
CA SER A 59 -4.21 -12.98 -6.96
C SER A 59 -5.69 -13.13 -6.56
N GLU A 60 -6.13 -12.41 -5.53
CA GLU A 60 -7.56 -12.34 -5.18
C GLU A 60 -8.35 -11.60 -6.26
N VAL A 61 -7.82 -10.50 -6.78
CA VAL A 61 -8.44 -9.76 -7.89
C VAL A 61 -8.57 -10.65 -9.13
N GLU A 62 -7.49 -11.33 -9.53
CA GLU A 62 -7.51 -12.30 -10.65
C GLU A 62 -8.57 -13.38 -10.44
N SER A 63 -8.68 -13.91 -9.21
CA SER A 63 -9.67 -14.93 -8.87
C SER A 63 -11.10 -14.39 -8.93
N ALA A 64 -11.33 -13.16 -8.46
CA ALA A 64 -12.63 -12.52 -8.49
C ALA A 64 -13.09 -12.22 -9.93
N LEU A 65 -12.18 -11.77 -10.81
CA LEU A 65 -12.47 -11.52 -12.22
C LEU A 65 -12.97 -12.76 -12.98
N ALA A 66 -12.54 -13.96 -12.57
CA ALA A 66 -12.99 -15.21 -13.17
C ALA A 66 -14.42 -15.60 -12.77
N LEU A 67 -15.02 -14.95 -11.77
CA LEU A 67 -16.36 -15.24 -11.28
C LEU A 67 -17.41 -14.43 -12.04
N SER A 68 -18.47 -15.11 -12.50
CA SER A 68 -19.61 -14.45 -13.12
C SER A 68 -20.37 -13.59 -12.10
N GLY A 69 -20.59 -12.31 -12.43
CA GLY A 69 -21.31 -11.38 -11.56
C GLY A 69 -20.47 -10.74 -10.44
N SER A 70 -19.15 -10.92 -10.46
CA SER A 70 -18.23 -10.26 -9.53
C SER A 70 -18.32 -8.73 -9.62
N ALA A 71 -18.36 -8.07 -8.46
CA ALA A 71 -18.26 -6.62 -8.37
C ALA A 71 -16.90 -6.11 -8.87
N VAL A 72 -15.83 -6.90 -8.68
CA VAL A 72 -14.49 -6.61 -9.20
C VAL A 72 -14.48 -6.67 -10.74
N ALA A 73 -15.22 -7.60 -11.35
CA ALA A 73 -15.36 -7.66 -12.81
C ALA A 73 -16.10 -6.44 -13.39
N LEU A 74 -17.13 -5.94 -12.69
CA LEU A 74 -17.80 -4.68 -13.06
C LEU A 74 -16.82 -3.49 -13.00
N LEU A 75 -16.05 -3.38 -11.91
CA LEU A 75 -15.01 -2.36 -11.77
C LEU A 75 -13.95 -2.44 -12.87
N ALA A 76 -13.55 -3.65 -13.29
CA ALA A 76 -12.62 -3.83 -14.40
C ALA A 76 -13.20 -3.29 -15.72
N GLY A 77 -14.51 -3.47 -15.94
CA GLY A 77 -15.22 -2.88 -17.07
C GLY A 77 -15.18 -1.35 -17.06
N GLU A 78 -15.50 -0.73 -15.92
CA GLU A 78 -15.43 0.72 -15.75
C GLU A 78 -14.00 1.25 -15.92
N TRP A 79 -13.01 0.55 -15.35
CA TRP A 79 -11.60 0.90 -15.47
C TRP A 79 -11.14 0.96 -16.93
N ARG A 80 -11.52 -0.04 -17.73
CA ARG A 80 -11.24 -0.07 -19.17
C ARG A 80 -11.93 1.06 -19.90
N GLN A 81 -13.19 1.32 -19.56
CA GLN A 81 -13.99 2.35 -20.22
C GLN A 81 -13.43 3.77 -19.98
N PHE A 82 -13.00 4.07 -18.75
CA PHE A 82 -12.65 5.44 -18.37
C PHE A 82 -11.15 5.74 -18.34
N PHE A 83 -10.30 4.73 -18.10
CA PHE A 83 -8.87 4.96 -17.88
C PHE A 83 -7.99 4.24 -18.90
N PHE A 84 -8.16 2.93 -19.08
CA PHE A 84 -7.24 2.11 -19.89
C PHE A 84 -7.96 1.08 -20.77
N PRO A 85 -8.43 1.49 -21.97
CA PRO A 85 -9.19 0.63 -22.88
C PRO A 85 -8.51 -0.69 -23.24
N ASP A 86 -7.18 -0.68 -23.35
CA ASP A 86 -6.37 -1.85 -23.74
C ASP A 86 -5.88 -2.70 -22.54
N SER A 87 -6.44 -2.45 -21.35
CA SER A 87 -6.10 -3.21 -20.14
C SER A 87 -6.79 -4.57 -20.14
N ASP A 88 -6.03 -5.65 -20.27
CA ASP A 88 -6.52 -7.00 -19.99
C ASP A 88 -6.75 -7.21 -18.48
N ASP A 89 -7.27 -8.38 -18.09
CA ASP A 89 -7.57 -8.71 -16.68
C ASP A 89 -6.31 -8.72 -15.82
N ALA A 90 -5.17 -9.22 -16.35
CA ALA A 90 -3.92 -9.28 -15.60
C ALA A 90 -3.36 -7.87 -15.33
N LYS A 91 -3.38 -6.99 -16.35
CA LYS A 91 -2.99 -5.58 -16.20
C LYS A 91 -3.91 -4.84 -15.23
N PHE A 92 -5.22 -5.11 -15.27
CA PHE A 92 -6.16 -4.52 -14.32
C PHE A 92 -5.86 -4.99 -12.89
N ALA A 93 -5.71 -6.30 -12.68
CA ALA A 93 -5.43 -6.86 -11.36
C ALA A 93 -4.13 -6.30 -10.78
N ASP A 94 -3.11 -6.18 -11.62
CA ASP A 94 -1.82 -5.62 -11.24
C ASP A 94 -1.93 -4.13 -10.88
N ALA A 95 -2.58 -3.33 -11.74
CA ALA A 95 -2.83 -1.92 -11.48
C ALA A 95 -3.68 -1.70 -10.22
N TYR A 96 -4.68 -2.55 -9.99
CA TYR A 96 -5.52 -2.52 -8.79
C TYR A 96 -4.67 -2.71 -7.53
N ALA A 97 -3.92 -3.82 -7.46
CA ALA A 97 -3.15 -4.18 -6.28
C ALA A 97 -2.08 -3.13 -5.94
N GLN A 98 -1.38 -2.65 -6.97
CA GLN A 98 -0.42 -1.56 -6.84
C GLN A 98 -1.09 -0.28 -6.32
N THR A 99 -2.15 0.18 -6.99
CA THR A 99 -2.81 1.45 -6.65
C THR A 99 -3.35 1.45 -5.23
N VAL A 100 -4.01 0.36 -4.81
CA VAL A 100 -4.51 0.22 -3.44
C VAL A 100 -3.36 0.28 -2.44
N THR A 101 -2.28 -0.47 -2.68
CA THR A 101 -1.10 -0.50 -1.79
C THR A 101 -0.50 0.90 -1.64
N TYR A 102 -0.26 1.59 -2.75
CA TYR A 102 0.35 2.92 -2.75
C TYR A 102 -0.56 3.97 -2.13
N ALA A 103 -1.85 3.98 -2.48
CA ALA A 103 -2.78 4.94 -1.94
C ALA A 103 -2.92 4.79 -0.41
N MET A 104 -3.02 3.55 0.09
CA MET A 104 -3.09 3.31 1.53
C MET A 104 -1.79 3.69 2.25
N LEU A 105 -0.62 3.39 1.67
CA LEU A 105 0.67 3.81 2.24
C LEU A 105 0.78 5.34 2.27
N LEU A 106 0.47 6.01 1.17
CA LEU A 106 0.55 7.46 1.08
C LEU A 106 -0.44 8.13 2.03
N ALA A 107 -1.65 7.59 2.16
CA ALA A 107 -2.63 8.05 3.14
C ALA A 107 -2.07 7.92 4.57
N ARG A 108 -1.43 6.79 4.89
CA ARG A 108 -0.78 6.57 6.19
C ARG A 108 0.32 7.58 6.46
N LEU A 109 1.20 7.80 5.49
CA LEU A 109 2.30 8.78 5.59
C LEU A 109 1.78 10.22 5.69
N SER A 110 0.62 10.49 5.09
CA SER A 110 -0.08 11.80 5.16
C SER A 110 -0.88 12.01 6.45
N GLY A 111 -0.86 11.05 7.38
CA GLY A 111 -1.46 11.18 8.71
C GLY A 111 -2.75 10.40 8.95
N ALA A 112 -3.18 9.53 8.02
CA ALA A 112 -4.34 8.68 8.24
C ALA A 112 -4.08 7.68 9.39
N THR A 113 -4.96 7.69 10.39
CA THR A 113 -4.87 6.76 11.54
C THR A 113 -5.51 5.41 11.24
N LYS A 114 -6.60 5.42 10.47
CA LYS A 114 -7.30 4.24 9.94
C LYS A 114 -7.20 4.24 8.42
N LEU A 115 -7.04 3.07 7.83
CA LEU A 115 -6.88 2.88 6.39
C LEU A 115 -8.05 2.13 5.76
N ASN A 116 -9.27 2.37 6.24
CA ASN A 116 -10.42 2.06 5.40
C ASN A 116 -10.39 2.98 4.15
N PRO A 117 -10.84 2.51 2.97
CA PRO A 117 -10.70 3.27 1.72
C PRO A 117 -11.27 4.69 1.80
N THR A 118 -12.39 4.89 2.48
CA THR A 118 -13.05 6.20 2.64
C THR A 118 -12.19 7.20 3.42
N GLU A 119 -11.68 6.82 4.59
CA GLU A 119 -10.83 7.68 5.43
C GLU A 119 -9.44 7.91 4.82
N ALA A 120 -8.88 6.86 4.20
CA ALA A 120 -7.63 6.97 3.46
C ALA A 120 -7.78 7.95 2.29
N ALA A 121 -8.84 7.81 1.49
CA ALA A 121 -9.12 8.71 0.39
C ALA A 121 -9.37 10.15 0.86
N LYS A 122 -10.13 10.35 1.94
CA LYS A 122 -10.35 11.67 2.54
C LYS A 122 -9.05 12.35 2.98
N THR A 123 -8.08 11.58 3.47
CA THR A 123 -6.76 12.10 3.83
C THR A 123 -5.97 12.51 2.58
N LEU A 124 -6.02 11.68 1.53
CA LEU A 124 -5.33 11.93 0.25
C LEU A 124 -5.91 13.12 -0.52
N ASP A 125 -7.23 13.34 -0.46
CA ASP A 125 -7.96 14.32 -1.26
C ASP A 125 -7.40 15.76 -1.15
N LYS A 126 -6.75 16.06 -0.03
CA LYS A 126 -6.09 17.36 0.22
C LYS A 126 -4.97 17.67 -0.78
N ASN A 127 -4.21 16.65 -1.20
CA ASN A 127 -3.00 16.81 -1.99
C ASN A 127 -2.99 15.94 -3.27
N ASN A 128 -3.81 14.88 -3.33
CA ASN A 128 -3.81 13.86 -4.37
C ASN A 128 -5.26 13.48 -4.72
N GLY A 129 -6.03 14.42 -5.28
CA GLY A 129 -7.45 14.24 -5.59
C GLY A 129 -7.73 13.04 -6.52
N LEU A 130 -6.94 12.86 -7.58
CA LEU A 130 -7.10 11.71 -8.48
C LEU A 130 -6.93 10.39 -7.73
N LEU A 131 -5.84 10.24 -6.97
CA LEU A 131 -5.55 9.02 -6.22
C LEU A 131 -6.62 8.75 -5.14
N ALA A 132 -7.15 9.80 -4.52
CA ALA A 132 -8.26 9.70 -3.58
C ALA A 132 -9.53 9.15 -4.26
N GLN A 133 -9.88 9.65 -5.44
CA GLN A 133 -11.05 9.16 -6.19
C GLN A 133 -10.83 7.72 -6.67
N THR A 134 -9.64 7.40 -7.16
CA THR A 134 -9.30 6.02 -7.55
C THR A 134 -9.40 5.08 -6.36
N LEU A 135 -8.87 5.44 -5.18
CA LEU A 135 -8.99 4.60 -3.99
C LEU A 135 -10.45 4.40 -3.54
N LYS A 136 -11.31 5.41 -3.68
CA LYS A 136 -12.76 5.27 -3.40
C LYS A 136 -13.41 4.27 -4.35
N LEU A 137 -13.10 4.38 -5.65
CA LEU A 137 -13.63 3.48 -6.67
C LEU A 137 -13.19 2.03 -6.42
N LEU A 138 -11.87 1.82 -6.27
CA LEU A 138 -11.31 0.49 -6.06
C LEU A 138 -11.75 -0.09 -4.70
N GLY A 139 -11.90 0.75 -3.68
CA GLY A 139 -12.31 0.37 -2.34
C GLY A 139 -13.82 0.29 -2.11
N HIS A 140 -14.63 0.25 -3.17
CA HIS A 140 -16.09 0.11 -3.05
C HIS A 140 -16.47 -1.16 -2.27
N ASP A 141 -17.50 -1.07 -1.42
CA ASP A 141 -17.80 -2.10 -0.42
C ASP A 141 -18.00 -3.50 -1.00
N ASP A 142 -18.64 -3.62 -2.16
CA ASP A 142 -18.91 -4.91 -2.78
C ASP A 142 -17.66 -5.58 -3.36
N ALA A 143 -16.80 -4.81 -4.03
CA ALA A 143 -15.50 -5.31 -4.49
C ALA A 143 -14.59 -5.66 -3.31
N ARG A 144 -14.61 -4.85 -2.24
CA ARG A 144 -13.83 -5.09 -1.03
C ARG A 144 -14.24 -6.38 -0.32
N LYS A 145 -15.53 -6.75 -0.30
CA LYS A 145 -15.99 -8.02 0.29
C LYS A 145 -15.40 -9.23 -0.43
N GLU A 146 -15.25 -9.15 -1.74
CA GLU A 146 -14.64 -10.21 -2.55
C GLU A 146 -13.13 -10.32 -2.32
N LEU A 147 -12.48 -9.24 -1.87
CA LEU A 147 -11.02 -9.11 -1.70
C LEU A 147 -10.61 -8.94 -0.22
N ALA A 148 -11.46 -9.40 0.70
CA ALA A 148 -11.38 -9.00 2.11
C ALA A 148 -10.04 -9.35 2.76
N VAL A 149 -9.47 -10.51 2.44
CA VAL A 149 -8.26 -11.01 3.12
C VAL A 149 -7.05 -10.15 2.77
N GLY A 150 -6.77 -9.93 1.49
CA GLY A 150 -5.64 -9.12 1.03
C GLY A 150 -5.77 -7.67 1.46
N PHE A 151 -6.99 -7.10 1.40
CA PHE A 151 -7.25 -5.77 1.93
C PHE A 151 -6.95 -5.68 3.43
N GLU A 152 -7.46 -6.60 4.24
CA GLU A 152 -7.23 -6.59 5.69
C GLU A 152 -5.75 -6.78 6.04
N MET A 153 -5.04 -7.65 5.33
CA MET A 153 -3.61 -7.86 5.52
C MET A 153 -2.80 -6.59 5.22
N LEU A 154 -3.08 -5.93 4.09
CA LEU A 154 -2.45 -4.65 3.73
C LEU A 154 -2.83 -3.55 4.74
N GLN A 155 -4.11 -3.46 5.09
CA GLN A 155 -4.61 -2.46 6.04
C GLN A 155 -3.92 -2.59 7.40
N ARG A 156 -3.94 -3.77 8.02
CA ARG A 156 -3.32 -4.01 9.33
C ARG A 156 -1.82 -3.75 9.30
N SER A 157 -1.16 -4.15 8.22
CA SER A 157 0.26 -3.90 8.01
C SER A 157 0.57 -2.40 7.94
N LEU A 158 -0.13 -1.67 7.10
CA LEU A 158 0.11 -0.23 6.93
C LEU A 158 -0.31 0.58 8.17
N GLU A 159 -1.36 0.17 8.88
CA GLU A 159 -1.76 0.80 10.15
C GLU A 159 -0.74 0.56 11.27
N ALA A 160 -0.01 -0.56 11.26
CA ALA A 160 1.10 -0.83 12.18
C ALA A 160 2.38 -0.04 11.85
N LEU A 161 2.52 0.46 10.61
CA LEU A 161 3.62 1.35 10.26
C LEU A 161 3.53 2.65 11.08
N ASN A 162 4.65 3.07 11.66
CA ASN A 162 4.78 4.35 12.33
C ASN A 162 5.34 5.39 11.35
N PRO A 163 4.54 6.37 10.87
CA PRO A 163 4.97 7.31 9.85
C PRO A 163 6.16 8.15 10.29
N LYS A 164 6.21 8.54 11.57
CA LYS A 164 7.31 9.34 12.12
C LYS A 164 8.63 8.57 12.07
N ASN A 165 8.60 7.28 12.37
CA ASN A 165 9.81 6.46 12.29
C ASN A 165 10.25 6.21 10.85
N PHE A 166 9.30 6.06 9.93
CA PHE A 166 9.60 5.87 8.50
C PHE A 166 10.17 7.14 7.85
N LEU A 167 9.61 8.32 8.16
CA LEU A 167 10.02 9.60 7.54
C LEU A 167 11.20 10.29 8.25
N LYS A 168 11.72 9.70 9.33
CA LYS A 168 12.78 10.30 10.18
C LYS A 168 14.06 10.65 9.42
N SER A 169 14.37 9.94 8.35
CA SER A 169 15.67 10.08 7.66
C SER A 169 15.67 11.07 6.49
N LYS A 170 14.60 11.17 5.68
CA LYS A 170 14.42 12.12 4.56
C LYS A 170 12.94 12.19 4.12
N PRO A 171 12.38 13.36 3.79
CA PRO A 171 11.02 13.48 3.23
C PRO A 171 10.82 12.66 1.93
N ASP A 172 11.88 12.53 1.13
CA ASP A 172 11.87 11.84 -0.16
C ASP A 172 11.95 10.30 -0.05
N LEU A 173 11.98 9.73 1.17
CA LEU A 173 12.08 8.29 1.40
C LEU A 173 11.00 7.47 0.68
N TRP A 174 9.83 8.06 0.47
CA TRP A 174 8.74 7.41 -0.25
C TRP A 174 9.07 7.21 -1.75
N LEU A 175 9.89 8.08 -2.36
CA LEU A 175 10.28 7.95 -3.77
C LEU A 175 11.15 6.71 -3.98
N TYR A 176 12.11 6.49 -3.08
CA TYR A 176 12.95 5.29 -3.09
C TYR A 176 12.14 4.02 -2.81
N PHE A 177 11.08 4.12 -2.01
CA PHE A 177 10.18 2.99 -1.77
C PHE A 177 9.52 2.49 -3.06
N TYR A 178 9.08 3.37 -3.97
CA TYR A 178 8.41 2.94 -5.21
C TYR A 178 9.33 2.06 -6.07
N GLU A 179 10.59 2.47 -6.17
CA GLU A 179 11.62 1.73 -6.89
C GLU A 179 11.88 0.35 -6.27
N ASP A 180 12.11 0.32 -4.95
CA ASP A 180 12.37 -0.89 -4.19
C ASP A 180 11.16 -1.83 -4.20
N PHE A 181 9.94 -1.27 -4.11
CA PHE A 181 8.71 -2.02 -4.14
C PHE A 181 8.54 -2.71 -5.48
N LEU A 182 8.67 -1.98 -6.60
CA LEU A 182 8.53 -2.62 -7.91
C LEU A 182 9.61 -3.66 -8.16
N ALA A 183 10.84 -3.44 -7.69
CA ALA A 183 11.87 -4.47 -7.73
C ALA A 183 11.47 -5.72 -6.93
N ALA A 184 10.87 -5.54 -5.75
CA ALA A 184 10.42 -6.65 -4.91
C ALA A 184 9.11 -7.29 -5.38
N TYR A 185 8.24 -6.55 -6.09
CA TYR A 185 6.87 -6.91 -6.49
C TYR A 185 6.81 -7.49 -7.91
N ASP A 186 7.45 -6.85 -8.89
CA ASP A 186 7.58 -7.38 -10.24
C ASP A 186 8.81 -6.75 -10.94
N PRO A 187 9.98 -7.42 -10.86
CA PRO A 187 11.22 -6.90 -11.45
C PRO A 187 11.13 -6.69 -12.97
N LYS A 188 10.31 -7.49 -13.66
CA LYS A 188 10.13 -7.36 -15.11
C LYS A 188 9.31 -6.12 -15.42
N LEU A 189 8.20 -5.93 -14.72
CA LEU A 189 7.37 -4.74 -14.84
C LEU A 189 8.16 -3.46 -14.52
N ARG A 190 9.00 -3.49 -13.46
CA ARG A 190 9.89 -2.37 -13.13
C ARG A 190 10.78 -1.98 -14.30
N LYS A 191 11.37 -2.97 -14.98
CA LYS A 191 12.22 -2.75 -16.15
C LYS A 191 11.43 -2.24 -17.34
N ASP A 192 10.26 -2.82 -17.60
CA ASP A 192 9.40 -2.46 -18.73
C ASP A 192 8.83 -1.04 -18.58
N TYR A 193 8.52 -0.60 -17.36
CA TYR A 193 8.07 0.77 -17.06
C TYR A 193 9.21 1.77 -16.87
N GLY A 194 10.47 1.32 -16.89
CA GLY A 194 11.63 2.20 -16.75
C GLY A 194 11.65 2.96 -15.42
N VAL A 195 11.14 2.37 -14.34
CA VAL A 195 11.07 3.04 -13.04
C VAL A 195 12.44 3.07 -12.38
N TYR A 196 13.09 4.23 -12.49
CA TYR A 196 14.36 4.55 -11.85
C TYR A 196 14.31 5.98 -11.32
N TYR A 197 14.77 6.17 -10.08
CA TYR A 197 14.87 7.52 -9.54
C TYR A 197 16.09 8.25 -10.13
N THR A 198 15.86 9.43 -10.69
CA THR A 198 16.94 10.32 -11.12
C THR A 198 17.61 10.93 -9.88
N PRO A 199 18.92 10.75 -9.66
CA PRO A 199 19.61 11.31 -8.50
C PRO A 199 19.39 12.81 -8.35
N ARG A 200 19.26 13.29 -7.11
CA ARG A 200 18.95 14.69 -6.81
C ARG A 200 19.97 15.64 -7.41
N GLU A 201 21.24 15.26 -7.40
CA GLU A 201 22.35 16.03 -7.94
C GLU A 201 22.22 16.25 -9.45
N VAL A 202 21.65 15.27 -10.17
CA VAL A 202 21.38 15.37 -11.62
C VAL A 202 20.20 16.32 -11.86
N VAL A 203 19.12 16.21 -11.07
CA VAL A 203 17.96 17.10 -11.17
C VAL A 203 18.35 18.54 -10.86
N GLU A 204 19.12 18.76 -9.79
CA GLU A 204 19.60 20.09 -9.40
C GLU A 204 20.48 20.71 -10.49
N LEU A 205 21.36 19.91 -11.11
CA LEU A 205 22.15 20.36 -12.25
C LEU A 205 21.27 20.75 -13.44
N GLN A 206 20.28 19.93 -13.80
CA GLN A 206 19.34 20.22 -14.89
C GLN A 206 18.58 21.53 -14.64
N VAL A 207 18.05 21.72 -13.44
CA VAL A 207 17.34 22.95 -13.05
C VAL A 207 18.27 24.15 -13.14
N ARG A 208 19.50 24.05 -12.60
CA ARG A 208 20.46 25.16 -12.62
C ARG A 208 20.84 25.55 -14.05
N LEU A 209 21.17 24.59 -14.90
CA LEU A 209 21.55 24.84 -16.29
C LEU A 209 20.40 25.51 -17.07
N VAL A 210 19.16 25.10 -16.82
CA VAL A 210 18.01 25.75 -17.47
C VAL A 210 17.83 27.17 -16.94
N SER A 211 18.02 27.43 -15.64
CA SER A 211 17.98 28.80 -15.09
C SER A 211 19.04 29.69 -15.73
N GLU A 212 20.29 29.22 -15.84
CA GLU A 212 21.38 29.94 -16.49
C GLU A 212 21.05 30.27 -17.96
N LEU A 213 20.48 29.32 -18.71
CA LEU A 213 20.05 29.58 -20.08
C LEU A 213 18.95 30.64 -20.15
N LEU A 214 17.93 30.56 -19.28
CA LEU A 214 16.85 31.54 -19.22
C LEU A 214 17.38 32.96 -18.98
N GLU A 215 18.28 33.10 -18.01
CA GLU A 215 18.88 34.38 -17.62
C GLU A 215 19.83 34.93 -18.69
N GLU A 216 20.75 34.11 -19.20
CA GLU A 216 21.83 34.59 -20.07
C GLU A 216 21.48 34.61 -21.56
N ARG A 217 20.51 33.80 -21.99
CA ARG A 217 20.23 33.58 -23.43
C ARG A 217 18.82 33.95 -23.85
N PHE A 218 17.87 33.98 -22.92
CA PHE A 218 16.47 34.30 -23.21
C PHE A 218 15.98 35.60 -22.56
N ASP A 219 16.88 36.37 -21.93
CA ASP A 219 16.60 37.66 -21.25
C ASP A 219 15.48 37.54 -20.18
N LYS A 220 15.40 36.36 -19.54
CA LYS A 220 14.48 36.07 -18.43
C LYS A 220 15.23 36.22 -17.10
N LYS A 221 15.34 37.45 -16.61
CA LYS A 221 16.21 37.81 -15.46
C LYS A 221 15.78 37.17 -14.14
N LEU A 222 14.53 36.73 -14.03
CA LEU A 222 14.04 35.99 -12.86
C LEU A 222 14.06 34.46 -13.06
N GLY A 223 14.65 33.98 -14.16
CA GLY A 223 14.71 32.56 -14.49
C GLY A 223 13.31 31.95 -14.54
N PHE A 224 13.09 30.89 -13.75
CA PHE A 224 11.79 30.21 -13.64
C PHE A 224 10.65 31.06 -13.04
N ALA A 225 10.97 32.19 -12.42
CA ALA A 225 9.97 33.10 -11.84
C ALA A 225 9.57 34.25 -12.78
N ASP A 226 10.13 34.30 -14.00
CA ASP A 226 9.83 35.31 -15.01
C ASP A 226 8.51 34.98 -15.74
N ASP A 227 7.77 36.00 -16.17
CA ASP A 227 6.49 35.80 -16.85
C ASP A 227 6.69 35.09 -18.20
N GLY A 228 5.90 34.04 -18.43
CA GLY A 228 5.93 33.26 -19.68
C GLY A 228 7.00 32.17 -19.73
N VAL A 229 7.57 31.79 -18.58
CA VAL A 229 8.30 30.52 -18.35
C VAL A 229 7.34 29.51 -17.73
#